data_AF-A0A1A9UQZ7-F1
#
_entry.id   AF-A0A1A9UQZ7-F1
#
_cell.length_a   1.000
_cell.length_b   1.000
_cell.length_c   1.000
_cell.angle_alpha   90.00
_cell.angle_beta   90.00
_cell.angle_gamma   90.00
#
_symmetry.space_group_name_H-M   'P 1'
#
loop_
_entity.id
_entity.type
_entity.pdbx_description
1 polymer ?
#
loop_
_entity_poly.entity_id
_entity_poly.type
_entity_poly.pdbx_seq_one_letter_code
_entity_poly.pdbx_strand_id
1 'polypeptide(L)'
;MFKSCIESDARFGRGLVTTETVIKGEIVIEEIPFARGPKQNSGIVCLGCYCDLQFDEDGDSLDRCGKCDWPLCAFCTDSSEHQLECKTFADANVRFAGNVGEDGVCSQLDCITPLSLIKEASDACRNVAE
;
A
#
# COMPACT_ATOMS: atom_id res chain seq x y z
N MET A 1 -5.14 -26.83 -12.13
CA MET A 1 -6.42 -26.23 -12.56
C MET A 1 -6.91 -25.44 -11.36
N PHE A 2 -7.29 -24.17 -11.55
CA PHE A 2 -7.83 -23.37 -10.44
C PHE A 2 -9.14 -24.01 -9.95
N LYS A 3 -9.35 -24.05 -8.63
CA LYS A 3 -10.57 -24.59 -8.02
C LYS A 3 -11.74 -23.61 -8.07
N SER A 4 -11.55 -22.51 -8.77
CA SER A 4 -12.47 -21.40 -8.84
C SER A 4 -12.53 -20.83 -10.25
N CYS A 5 -13.70 -20.34 -10.63
CA CYS A 5 -13.94 -19.64 -11.89
C CYS A 5 -14.88 -18.45 -11.66
N ILE A 6 -14.87 -17.49 -12.59
CA ILE A 6 -15.79 -16.34 -12.58
C ILE A 6 -17.06 -16.73 -13.32
N GLU A 7 -18.20 -16.58 -12.65
CA GLU A 7 -19.52 -16.75 -13.25
C GLU A 7 -20.37 -15.49 -13.06
N SER A 8 -21.37 -15.31 -13.94
CA SER A 8 -22.30 -14.19 -13.86
C SER A 8 -23.67 -14.67 -13.39
N ASP A 9 -24.13 -14.10 -12.28
CA ASP A 9 -25.46 -14.31 -11.72
C ASP A 9 -26.35 -13.08 -11.99
N ALA A 10 -27.62 -13.32 -12.32
CA ALA A 10 -28.55 -12.25 -12.68
C ALA A 10 -28.89 -11.29 -11.51
N ARG A 11 -28.75 -11.74 -10.27
CA ARG A 11 -29.04 -10.97 -9.05
C ARG A 11 -27.79 -10.33 -8.45
N PHE A 12 -26.66 -11.03 -8.48
CA PHE A 12 -25.44 -10.64 -7.78
C PHE A 12 -24.32 -10.14 -8.71
N GLY A 13 -24.47 -10.28 -10.03
CA GLY A 13 -23.43 -9.91 -10.99
C GLY A 13 -22.33 -10.96 -11.06
N ARG A 14 -21.07 -10.53 -11.25
CA ARG A 14 -19.93 -11.45 -11.33
C ARG A 14 -19.54 -11.94 -9.93
N GLY A 15 -19.47 -13.25 -9.78
CA GLY A 15 -19.00 -13.92 -8.57
C GLY A 15 -17.90 -14.93 -8.90
N LEU A 16 -17.13 -15.30 -7.88
CA LEU A 16 -16.22 -16.42 -7.97
C LEU A 16 -16.90 -17.66 -7.40
N VAL A 17 -16.97 -18.73 -8.18
CA VAL A 17 -17.60 -20.01 -7.81
C VAL A 17 -16.58 -21.13 -7.82
N THR A 18 -16.78 -22.12 -6.96
CA THR A 18 -15.91 -23.30 -6.90
C THR A 18 -16.24 -24.27 -8.04
N THR A 19 -15.22 -24.76 -8.75
CA THR A 19 -15.40 -25.72 -9.86
C THR A 19 -15.45 -27.18 -9.40
N GLU A 20 -15.16 -27.44 -8.13
CA GLU A 20 -15.18 -28.74 -7.48
C GLU A 20 -15.47 -28.63 -5.98
N THR A 21 -15.65 -29.76 -5.29
CA THR A 21 -15.86 -29.79 -3.84
C THR A 21 -14.61 -29.31 -3.08
N VAL A 22 -14.77 -28.29 -2.25
CA VAL A 22 -13.72 -27.76 -1.36
C VAL A 22 -13.87 -28.37 0.03
N ILE A 23 -12.77 -28.83 0.63
CA ILE A 23 -12.75 -29.32 2.02
C ILE A 23 -12.29 -28.22 2.99
N LYS A 24 -12.62 -28.38 4.28
CA LYS A 24 -12.22 -27.43 5.32
C LYS A 24 -10.70 -27.25 5.35
N GLY A 25 -10.25 -26.01 5.30
CA GLY A 25 -8.83 -25.63 5.38
C GLY A 25 -8.12 -25.58 4.03
N GLU A 26 -8.82 -25.85 2.92
CA GLU A 26 -8.26 -25.77 1.59
C GLU A 26 -8.22 -24.33 1.05
N ILE A 27 -7.16 -23.99 0.32
CA ILE A 27 -6.99 -22.69 -0.33
C ILE A 27 -7.75 -22.70 -1.67
N VAL A 28 -8.76 -21.84 -1.79
CA VAL A 28 -9.59 -21.71 -3.01
C VAL A 28 -9.03 -20.65 -3.96
N ILE A 29 -8.37 -19.63 -3.40
CA ILE A 29 -7.80 -18.49 -4.12
C ILE A 29 -6.52 -18.10 -3.39
N GLU A 30 -5.49 -17.76 -4.15
CA GLU A 30 -4.31 -17.06 -3.68
C GLU A 30 -3.99 -15.97 -4.69
N GLU A 31 -3.92 -14.73 -4.23
CA GLU A 31 -3.65 -13.56 -5.06
C GLU A 31 -2.66 -12.63 -4.35
N ILE A 32 -1.81 -11.99 -5.13
CA ILE A 32 -0.97 -10.89 -4.65
C ILE A 32 -1.77 -9.58 -4.71
N PRO A 33 -1.60 -8.68 -3.74
CA PRO A 33 -2.26 -7.37 -3.80
C PRO A 33 -1.74 -6.58 -4.99
N PHE A 34 -2.64 -5.88 -5.68
CA PHE A 34 -2.24 -5.01 -6.79
C PHE A 34 -1.45 -3.78 -6.32
N ALA A 35 -1.79 -3.23 -5.15
CA ALA A 35 -0.96 -2.25 -4.45
C ALA A 35 -1.11 -2.40 -2.94
N ARG A 36 -0.11 -1.91 -2.22
CA ARG A 36 -0.10 -1.81 -0.77
C ARG A 36 0.21 -0.38 -0.36
N GLY A 37 -0.27 0.00 0.81
CA GLY A 37 -0.05 1.32 1.37
C GLY A 37 -0.82 1.53 2.66
N PRO A 38 -0.63 2.68 3.32
CA PRO A 38 -1.38 3.09 4.49
C PRO A 38 -2.89 3.05 4.23
N LYS A 39 -3.64 2.65 5.26
CA LYS A 39 -5.10 2.76 5.25
C LYS A 39 -5.50 4.24 5.21
N GLN A 40 -6.58 4.57 4.51
CA GLN A 40 -7.15 5.91 4.59
C GLN A 40 -7.45 6.30 6.04
N ASN A 41 -7.12 7.53 6.40
CA ASN A 41 -7.21 8.09 7.74
C ASN A 41 -6.39 7.29 8.78
N SER A 42 -5.23 6.74 8.40
CA SER A 42 -4.31 6.15 9.37
C SER A 42 -3.58 7.24 10.17
N GLY A 43 -3.04 6.86 11.33
CA GLY A 43 -1.97 7.63 11.97
C GLY A 43 -0.67 7.54 11.16
N ILE A 44 0.43 7.98 11.76
CA ILE A 44 1.74 7.88 11.10
C ILE A 44 2.22 6.43 11.15
N VAL A 45 2.43 5.85 9.97
CA VAL A 45 2.95 4.49 9.80
C VAL A 45 4.23 4.49 8.98
N CYS A 46 5.05 3.47 9.16
CA CYS A 46 6.23 3.24 8.32
C CYS A 46 5.80 2.93 6.88
N LEU A 47 6.37 3.62 5.89
CA LEU A 47 6.04 3.38 4.48
C LEU A 47 6.59 2.06 3.91
N GLY A 48 7.41 1.33 4.68
CA GLY A 48 7.92 0.02 4.27
C GLY A 48 7.18 -1.18 4.86
N CYS A 49 6.70 -1.09 6.10
CA CYS A 49 6.02 -2.21 6.78
C CYS A 49 4.59 -1.89 7.26
N TYR A 50 4.19 -0.62 7.19
CA TYR A 50 2.89 -0.10 7.63
C TYR A 50 2.59 -0.30 9.13
N CYS A 51 3.60 -0.63 9.94
CA CYS A 51 3.49 -0.56 11.38
C CYS A 51 3.44 0.90 11.84
N ASP A 52 2.69 1.15 12.91
CA ASP A 52 2.63 2.46 13.56
C ASP A 52 4.02 2.93 13.97
N LEU A 53 4.29 4.21 13.72
CA LEU A 53 5.50 4.88 14.18
C LEU A 53 5.15 5.86 15.29
N GLN A 54 6.05 5.97 16.26
CA GLN A 54 5.95 6.95 17.32
C GLN A 54 6.67 8.21 16.87
N PHE A 55 5.90 9.28 16.69
CA PHE A 55 6.39 10.63 16.50
C PHE A 55 6.03 11.43 17.74
N ASP A 56 6.87 12.39 18.12
CA ASP A 56 6.54 13.31 19.21
C ASP A 56 5.45 14.31 18.80
N GLU A 57 5.01 15.14 19.75
CA GLU A 57 3.95 16.14 19.53
C GLU A 57 4.35 17.20 18.49
N ASP A 58 5.65 17.41 18.27
CA ASP A 58 6.19 18.33 17.27
C ASP A 58 6.34 17.66 15.88
N GLY A 59 5.98 16.37 15.77
CA GLY A 59 6.06 15.58 14.54
C GLY A 59 7.49 15.19 14.16
N ASP A 60 8.44 15.22 15.09
CA ASP A 60 9.83 14.82 14.86
C ASP A 60 10.08 13.35 15.27
N SER A 61 10.97 12.69 14.54
CA SER A 61 11.39 11.31 14.81
C SER A 61 12.63 10.95 13.98
N LEU A 62 13.45 10.05 14.52
CA LEU A 62 14.54 9.39 13.77
C LEU A 62 14.02 8.43 12.70
N ASP A 63 12.73 8.06 12.73
CA ASP A 63 12.11 7.14 11.77
C ASP A 63 11.71 7.86 10.47
N ARG A 64 12.69 8.45 9.80
CA ARG A 64 12.53 9.14 8.52
C ARG A 64 13.52 8.61 7.48
N CYS A 65 13.06 8.52 6.24
CA CYS A 65 13.91 8.15 5.12
C CYS A 65 14.92 9.26 4.81
N GLY A 66 16.21 8.96 4.88
CA GLY A 66 17.28 9.95 4.59
C GLY A 66 17.30 10.48 3.14
N LYS A 67 16.50 9.93 2.22
CA LYS A 67 16.40 10.39 0.83
C LYS A 67 15.24 11.37 0.63
N CYS A 68 14.02 10.94 0.96
CA CYS A 68 12.79 11.70 0.70
C CYS A 68 12.22 12.41 1.93
N ASP A 69 12.71 12.10 3.14
CA ASP A 69 12.25 12.62 4.45
C ASP A 69 10.88 12.10 4.92
N TRP A 70 10.32 11.08 4.26
CA TRP A 70 9.04 10.47 4.66
C TRP A 70 9.21 9.35 5.70
N PRO A 71 8.15 9.00 6.46
CA PRO A 71 8.24 8.07 7.59
C PRO A 71 8.73 6.68 7.20
N LEU A 72 9.83 6.25 7.80
CA LEU A 72 10.46 4.97 7.50
C LEU A 72 11.30 4.51 8.69
N CYS A 73 10.99 3.34 9.25
CA CYS A 73 11.83 2.78 10.31
C CYS A 73 13.17 2.29 9.76
N ALA A 74 14.15 2.18 10.65
CA ALA A 74 15.51 1.73 10.30
C ALA A 74 15.58 0.33 9.66
N PHE A 75 14.54 -0.51 9.82
CA PHE A 75 14.48 -1.86 9.22
C PHE A 75 13.94 -1.88 7.79
N CYS A 76 13.36 -0.76 7.33
CA CYS A 76 12.67 -0.67 6.04
C CYS A 76 13.41 0.19 5.01
N THR A 77 14.67 0.54 5.26
CA THR A 77 15.49 1.40 4.38
C THR A 77 15.54 0.92 2.93
N ASP A 78 15.53 -0.40 2.73
CA ASP A 78 15.57 -1.06 1.42
C ASP A 78 14.22 -1.69 1.02
N SER A 79 13.12 -1.30 1.66
CA SER A 79 11.79 -1.83 1.34
C SER A 79 11.38 -1.45 -0.09
N SER A 80 11.00 -2.46 -0.89
CA SER A 80 10.45 -2.27 -2.24
C SER A 80 9.18 -1.42 -2.22
N GLU A 81 8.36 -1.55 -1.17
CA GLU A 81 7.11 -0.79 -1.04
C GLU A 81 7.41 0.70 -1.06
N HIS A 82 8.38 1.15 -0.27
CA HIS A 82 8.75 2.56 -0.16
C HIS A 82 9.47 3.09 -1.41
N GLN A 83 10.24 2.24 -2.12
CA GLN A 83 11.00 2.70 -3.28
C GLN A 83 10.09 3.26 -4.39
N LEU A 84 8.84 2.81 -4.48
CA LEU A 84 7.87 3.23 -5.49
C LEU A 84 7.61 4.74 -5.44
N GLU A 85 7.37 5.27 -4.24
CA GLU A 85 7.10 6.69 -4.01
C GLU A 85 8.34 7.50 -3.64
N CYS A 86 9.36 6.88 -3.04
CA CYS A 86 10.55 7.57 -2.50
C CYS A 86 11.20 8.52 -3.51
N LYS A 87 11.48 8.03 -4.73
CA LYS A 87 12.06 8.85 -5.80
C LYS A 87 11.15 10.01 -6.19
N THR A 88 9.84 9.76 -6.27
CA THR A 88 8.86 10.78 -6.66
C THR A 88 8.85 11.93 -5.65
N PHE A 89 8.84 11.61 -4.35
CA PHE A 89 8.87 12.65 -3.30
C PHE A 89 10.22 13.38 -3.22
N ALA A 90 11.33 12.66 -3.36
CA ALA A 90 12.65 13.26 -3.39
C ALA A 90 12.80 14.25 -4.57
N ASP A 91 12.43 13.83 -5.78
CA ASP A 91 12.53 14.66 -7.00
C ASP A 91 11.58 15.87 -6.94
N ALA A 92 10.36 15.69 -6.40
CA ALA A 92 9.39 16.78 -6.24
C ALA A 92 9.64 17.67 -5.02
N ASN A 93 10.62 17.33 -4.18
CA ASN A 93 10.91 17.98 -2.89
C ASN A 93 9.67 18.12 -1.98
N VAL A 94 8.80 17.10 -1.99
CA VAL A 94 7.65 17.02 -1.09
C VAL A 94 8.11 16.38 0.21
N ARG A 95 7.99 17.12 1.32
CA ARG A 95 8.47 16.68 2.65
C ARG A 95 7.31 16.26 3.54
N PHE A 96 7.60 15.35 4.46
CA PHE A 96 6.66 14.92 5.48
C PHE A 96 6.65 15.92 6.63
N ALA A 97 5.47 16.51 6.90
CA ALA A 97 5.32 17.55 7.91
C ALA A 97 4.97 16.99 9.29
N GLY A 98 4.65 15.69 9.42
CA GLY A 98 4.39 15.08 10.72
C GLY A 98 3.07 15.48 11.38
N ASN A 99 2.22 16.24 10.69
CA ASN A 99 0.97 16.72 11.28
C ASN A 99 -0.02 15.56 11.46
N VAL A 100 -0.48 15.38 12.69
CA VAL A 100 -1.56 14.46 13.07
C VAL A 100 -2.72 15.27 13.63
N GLY A 101 -3.93 15.01 13.15
CA GLY A 101 -5.14 15.64 13.68
C GLY A 101 -5.44 15.20 15.13
N GLU A 102 -6.34 15.92 15.81
CA GLU A 102 -6.81 15.53 17.15
C GLU A 102 -7.45 14.13 17.18
N ASP A 103 -7.91 13.65 16.03
CA ASP A 103 -8.46 12.32 15.81
C ASP A 103 -7.39 11.23 15.58
N GLY A 104 -6.10 11.59 15.64
CA GLY A 104 -4.99 10.68 15.41
C GLY A 104 -4.70 10.41 13.93
N VAL A 105 -5.29 11.18 13.01
CA VAL A 105 -5.16 10.97 11.56
C VAL A 105 -4.02 11.78 10.96
N CYS A 106 -3.16 11.14 10.16
CA CYS A 106 -2.16 11.79 9.34
C CYS A 106 -2.62 11.85 7.87
N SER A 107 -3.25 12.96 7.49
CA SER A 107 -3.82 13.13 6.14
C SER A 107 -2.77 13.13 5.01
N GLN A 108 -1.49 13.38 5.31
CA GLN A 108 -0.43 13.31 4.31
C GLN A 108 -0.22 11.89 3.78
N LEU A 109 -0.55 10.86 4.56
CA LEU A 109 -0.37 9.47 4.16
C LEU A 109 -1.50 8.96 3.24
N ASP A 110 -2.64 9.66 3.17
CA ASP A 110 -3.79 9.25 2.36
C ASP A 110 -3.48 9.22 0.85
N CYS A 111 -2.45 9.94 0.40
CA CYS A 111 -2.05 9.96 -1.00
C CYS A 111 -1.12 8.79 -1.39
N ILE A 112 -0.56 8.05 -0.42
CA ILE A 112 0.46 7.02 -0.69
C ILE A 112 -0.13 5.85 -1.47
N THR A 113 -1.20 5.24 -0.98
CA THR A 113 -1.82 4.08 -1.65
C THR A 113 -2.28 4.43 -3.08
N PRO A 114 -2.98 5.57 -3.34
CA PRO A 114 -3.25 6.03 -4.71
C PRO A 114 -2.00 6.22 -5.57
N LEU A 115 -0.92 6.77 -5.04
CA LEU A 115 0.33 6.94 -5.78
C LEU A 115 0.94 5.59 -6.16
N SER A 116 0.99 4.64 -5.24
CA SER A 116 1.48 3.28 -5.51
C SER A 116 0.64 2.59 -6.58
N LEU A 117 -0.70 2.71 -6.51
CA LEU A 117 -1.61 2.19 -7.53
C LEU A 117 -1.30 2.75 -8.94
N ILE A 118 -1.05 4.06 -9.04
CA ILE A 118 -0.77 4.71 -10.32
C ILE A 118 0.58 4.26 -10.88
N LYS A 119 1.60 4.09 -10.02
CA LYS A 119 2.93 3.62 -10.43
C LYS A 119 2.89 2.18 -10.93
N GLU A 120 2.27 1.29 -10.16
CA GLU A 120 2.07 -0.12 -10.53
C GLU A 120 1.27 -0.25 -11.84
N ALA A 121 0.19 0.52 -11.99
CA ALA A 121 -0.58 0.53 -13.24
C ALA A 121 0.25 1.03 -14.44
N SER A 122 1.06 2.07 -14.26
CA SER A 122 1.94 2.59 -15.30
C SER A 122 3.00 1.57 -15.72
N ASP A 123 3.62 0.90 -14.76
CA ASP A 123 4.64 -0.12 -15.03
C ASP A 123 4.03 -1.37 -15.68
N ALA A 124 2.85 -1.81 -15.21
CA ALA A 124 2.09 -2.88 -15.85
C ALA A 124 1.72 -2.55 -17.30
N CYS A 125 1.24 -1.34 -17.58
CA CYS A 125 0.96 -0.89 -18.95
C CYS A 125 2.24 -0.86 -19.82
N ARG A 126 3.39 -0.47 -19.26
CA ARG A 126 4.66 -0.44 -20.00
C ARG A 126 5.14 -1.85 -20.35
N ASN A 127 5.04 -2.79 -19.41
CA ASN A 127 5.48 -4.17 -19.61
C ASN A 127 4.59 -4.98 -20.57
N VAL A 128 3.35 -4.52 -20.84
CA VAL A 128 2.45 -5.13 -21.85
C VAL A 128 2.72 -4.57 -23.25
N ALA A 129 3.44 -3.45 -23.37
CA ALA A 129 3.77 -2.79 -24.64
C ALA A 129 5.12 -3.25 -25.24
N GLU A 130 5.86 -4.10 -24.54
CA GLU A 130 7.11 -4.78 -24.98
C GLU A 130 6.84 -6.25 -25.33
#